data_AF-A0A924S3F3-F1
#
_entry.id   AF-A0A924S3F3-F1
#
_cell.length_a   1.000
_cell.length_b   1.000
_cell.length_c   1.000
_cell.angle_alpha   90.00
_cell.angle_beta   90.00
_cell.angle_gamma   90.00
#
_symmetry.space_group_name_H-M   'P 1'
#
loop_
_entity.id
_entity.type
_entity.pdbx_description
1 polymer ?
#
loop_
_entity_poly.entity_id
_entity_poly.type
_entity_poly.pdbx_seq_one_letter_code
_entity_poly.pdbx_strand_id
1 'polypeptide(L)'
;MSDLILHHYPTSPFAEKIRLILGHKQLAWKSVLIPVIMPKPDVVALTGGYRRTPLLQIGADVYCDSALIADVLERHAPTPSLFPHDSAGLVRTLAQWADSTLFWTAIGYAFQPAGMQAMFGKLPPEHLQAFGADRAAMRGNAPRMAVAEATASLTEYLDRLENMLEDGKPYLLGALPTLADFSVYHPVWYVSRVQGLSAILDRAPKLLTWLGRMTEIGHGTAEKISSTDALDICRSSTAREVDAPFIDLHGIALGER
;
A
#
# COMPACT_ATOMS: atom_id res chain seq x y z
N MET A 1 10.29 -1.37 23.43
CA MET A 1 9.27 -1.74 22.42
C MET A 1 9.99 -2.50 21.32
N SER A 2 9.42 -3.58 20.80
CA SER A 2 10.00 -4.31 19.68
C SER A 2 10.05 -3.43 18.43
N ASP A 3 11.07 -3.61 17.59
CA ASP A 3 11.24 -2.84 16.36
C ASP A 3 10.09 -3.09 15.37
N LEU A 4 9.69 -2.04 14.64
CA LEU A 4 8.78 -2.14 13.49
C LEU A 4 9.58 -2.64 12.28
N ILE A 5 9.28 -3.82 11.77
CA ILE A 5 9.99 -4.42 10.63
C ILE A 5 9.05 -4.45 9.41
N LEU A 6 9.35 -3.67 8.38
CA LEU A 6 8.57 -3.64 7.15
C LEU A 6 9.23 -4.53 6.08
N HIS A 7 8.50 -5.54 5.63
CA HIS A 7 8.88 -6.40 4.51
C HIS A 7 8.28 -5.84 3.22
N HIS A 8 9.12 -5.33 2.33
CA HIS A 8 8.67 -4.57 1.17
C HIS A 8 9.60 -4.63 -0.05
N TYR A 9 9.18 -4.02 -1.15
CA TYR A 9 10.06 -3.69 -2.26
C TYR A 9 9.75 -2.28 -2.78
N PRO A 10 10.75 -1.53 -3.29
CA PRO A 10 10.63 -0.09 -3.50
C PRO A 10 9.58 0.34 -4.54
N THR A 11 9.24 -0.55 -5.47
CA THR A 11 8.28 -0.28 -6.54
C THR A 11 6.84 -0.64 -6.21
N SER A 12 6.54 -1.17 -5.01
CA SER A 12 5.18 -1.51 -4.60
C SER A 12 4.40 -0.26 -4.18
N PRO A 13 3.24 0.06 -4.81
CA PRO A 13 2.37 1.14 -4.37
C PRO A 13 1.88 0.96 -2.93
N PHE A 14 1.40 -0.23 -2.58
CA PHE A 14 0.97 -0.51 -1.21
C PHE A 14 2.10 -0.41 -0.19
N ALA A 15 3.36 -0.68 -0.58
CA ALA A 15 4.48 -0.44 0.33
C ALA A 15 4.88 1.03 0.41
N GLU A 16 4.73 1.78 -0.68
CA GLU A 16 4.89 3.24 -0.65
C GLU A 16 3.89 3.87 0.33
N LYS A 17 2.62 3.46 0.29
CA LYS A 17 1.60 3.88 1.26
C LYS A 17 2.08 3.72 2.71
N ILE A 18 2.56 2.52 3.07
CA ILE A 18 3.01 2.26 4.46
C ILE A 18 4.29 3.02 4.81
N ARG A 19 5.25 3.13 3.89
CA ARG A 19 6.47 3.94 4.11
C ARG A 19 6.14 5.40 4.37
N LEU A 20 5.17 5.95 3.64
CA LEU A 20 4.71 7.33 3.84
C LEU A 20 3.98 7.51 5.17
N ILE A 21 3.19 6.52 5.61
CA ILE A 21 2.58 6.52 6.95
C ILE A 21 3.64 6.48 8.05
N LEU A 22 4.69 5.65 7.89
CA LEU A 22 5.82 5.60 8.83
C LEU A 22 6.53 6.95 8.91
N GLY A 23 6.74 7.62 7.77
CA GLY A 23 7.29 8.98 7.73
C GLY A 23 6.39 10.01 8.41
N HIS A 24 5.09 9.99 8.12
CA HIS A 24 4.11 10.89 8.73
C HIS A 24 4.08 10.77 10.26
N LYS A 25 4.16 9.55 10.76
CA LYS A 25 4.19 9.25 12.20
C LYS A 25 5.59 9.39 12.81
N GLN A 26 6.60 9.74 12.02
CA GLN A 26 8.00 9.88 12.45
C GLN A 26 8.54 8.61 13.15
N LEU A 27 8.11 7.43 12.68
CA LEU A 27 8.51 6.16 13.27
C LEU A 27 9.83 5.67 12.68
N ALA A 28 10.74 5.22 13.56
CA ALA A 28 11.92 4.47 13.14
C ALA A 28 11.50 3.02 12.82
N TRP A 29 12.06 2.45 11.76
CA TRP A 29 11.70 1.11 11.29
C TRP A 29 12.86 0.38 10.64
N LYS A 30 12.77 -0.95 10.60
CA LYS A 30 13.72 -1.83 9.91
C LYS A 30 13.16 -2.22 8.55
N SER A 31 13.98 -2.08 7.50
CA SER A 31 13.62 -2.37 6.12
C SER A 31 14.16 -3.73 5.68
N VAL A 32 13.25 -4.67 5.41
CA VAL A 32 13.55 -5.95 4.76
C VAL A 32 13.11 -5.86 3.30
N LEU A 33 14.06 -6.00 2.37
CA LEU A 33 13.75 -6.08 0.94
C LEU A 33 13.38 -7.50 0.56
N ILE A 34 12.21 -7.68 -0.06
CA ILE A 34 11.68 -8.98 -0.48
C ILE A 34 11.53 -9.08 -2.00
N PRO A 35 11.52 -10.29 -2.58
CA PRO A 35 11.31 -10.46 -4.02
C PRO A 35 9.96 -9.92 -4.51
N VAL A 36 9.91 -9.39 -5.73
CA VAL A 36 8.70 -8.83 -6.37
C VAL A 36 7.72 -9.92 -6.79
N ILE A 37 8.24 -11.07 -7.23
CA ILE A 37 7.53 -12.25 -7.74
C ILE A 37 7.92 -13.49 -6.93
N MET A 38 7.18 -14.58 -7.06
CA MET A 38 7.54 -15.89 -6.47
C MET A 38 8.81 -16.48 -7.10
N PRO A 39 9.58 -17.31 -6.36
CA PRO A 39 9.36 -17.76 -4.97
C PRO A 39 9.81 -16.72 -3.92
N LYS A 40 9.16 -16.77 -2.74
CA LYS A 40 9.46 -15.90 -1.58
C LYS A 40 9.61 -16.74 -0.29
N PRO A 41 10.61 -17.61 -0.17
CA PRO A 41 10.70 -18.59 0.92
C PRO A 41 10.67 -17.94 2.32
N ASP A 42 11.45 -16.88 2.53
CA ASP A 42 11.52 -16.19 3.82
C ASP A 42 10.20 -15.49 4.20
N VAL A 43 9.50 -14.96 3.19
CA VAL A 43 8.15 -14.39 3.39
C VAL A 43 7.17 -15.49 3.77
N VAL A 44 7.17 -16.62 3.05
CA VAL A 44 6.28 -17.74 3.32
C VAL A 44 6.53 -18.34 4.70
N ALA A 45 7.79 -18.39 5.15
CA ALA A 45 8.14 -18.82 6.49
C ALA A 45 7.51 -17.94 7.59
N LEU A 46 7.35 -16.64 7.35
CA LEU A 46 6.66 -15.72 8.27
C LEU A 46 5.14 -15.79 8.16
N THR A 47 4.61 -15.92 6.94
CA THR A 47 3.17 -15.69 6.69
C THR A 47 2.33 -16.95 6.55
N GLY A 48 2.95 -18.14 6.50
CA GLY A 48 2.25 -19.38 6.22
C GLY A 48 1.67 -19.47 4.80
N GLY A 49 2.11 -18.61 3.86
CA GLY A 49 1.73 -18.68 2.45
C GLY A 49 1.13 -17.39 1.86
N TYR A 50 0.79 -16.40 2.68
CA TYR A 50 0.38 -15.10 2.17
C TYR A 50 1.56 -14.41 1.46
N ARG A 51 1.38 -14.08 0.17
CA ARG A 51 2.46 -13.65 -0.74
C ARG A 51 2.42 -12.19 -1.19
N ARG A 52 1.41 -11.42 -0.75
CA ARG A 52 1.30 -9.98 -1.09
C ARG A 52 2.22 -9.14 -0.20
N THR A 53 2.36 -7.87 -0.54
CA THR A 53 3.34 -6.95 0.03
C THR A 53 2.70 -5.57 0.16
N PRO A 54 2.92 -4.81 1.26
CA PRO A 54 3.87 -5.04 2.35
C PRO A 54 3.34 -5.96 3.46
N LEU A 55 4.23 -6.33 4.37
CA LEU A 55 3.94 -6.96 5.66
C LEU A 55 4.63 -6.15 6.76
N LEU A 56 3.96 -5.97 7.90
CA LEU A 56 4.57 -5.43 9.10
C LEU A 56 4.80 -6.58 10.08
N GLN A 57 6.03 -6.72 10.57
CA GLN A 57 6.40 -7.64 11.62
C GLN A 57 6.76 -6.84 12.88
N ILE A 58 6.27 -7.30 14.03
CA ILE A 58 6.64 -6.81 15.36
C ILE A 58 6.94 -8.04 16.22
N GLY A 59 8.22 -8.35 16.43
CA GLY A 59 8.62 -9.61 17.06
C GLY A 59 8.10 -10.81 16.28
N ALA A 60 7.20 -11.59 16.88
CA ALA A 60 6.56 -12.77 16.28
C ALA A 60 5.15 -12.48 15.71
N ASP A 61 4.64 -11.26 15.83
CA ASP A 61 3.35 -10.87 15.24
C ASP A 61 3.55 -10.37 13.80
N VAL A 62 2.83 -10.97 12.84
CA VAL A 62 2.90 -10.63 11.42
C VAL A 62 1.56 -10.09 10.94
N TYR A 63 1.53 -8.80 10.62
CA TYR A 63 0.35 -8.08 10.16
C TYR A 63 0.36 -7.97 8.64
N CYS A 64 -0.61 -8.64 8.02
CA CYS A 64 -0.83 -8.63 6.57
C CYS A 64 -1.90 -7.61 6.20
N ASP A 65 -1.76 -7.00 5.02
CA ASP A 65 -2.66 -5.96 4.46
C ASP A 65 -2.39 -4.53 4.97
N SER A 66 -2.35 -3.58 4.04
CA SER A 66 -2.02 -2.18 4.36
C SER A 66 -3.06 -1.49 5.24
N ALA A 67 -4.33 -1.92 5.20
CA ALA A 67 -5.37 -1.37 6.07
C ALA A 67 -5.14 -1.79 7.52
N LEU A 68 -4.86 -3.08 7.76
CA LEU A 68 -4.51 -3.60 9.08
C LEU A 68 -3.20 -2.98 9.59
N ILE A 69 -2.18 -2.88 8.73
CA ILE A 69 -0.91 -2.24 9.09
C ILE A 69 -1.16 -0.78 9.53
N ALA A 70 -2.00 -0.02 8.83
CA ALA A 70 -2.34 1.34 9.24
C ALA A 70 -3.01 1.39 10.62
N ASP A 71 -3.94 0.48 10.92
CA ASP A 71 -4.57 0.37 12.25
C ASP A 71 -3.56 0.00 13.35
N VAL A 72 -2.58 -0.87 13.04
CA VAL A 72 -1.51 -1.25 13.97
C VAL A 72 -0.59 -0.06 14.25
N LEU A 73 -0.18 0.67 13.20
CA LEU A 73 0.65 1.87 13.34
C LEU A 73 -0.09 3.00 14.05
N GLU A 74 -1.40 3.14 13.85
CA GLU A 74 -2.24 4.07 14.62
C GLU A 74 -2.25 3.73 16.10
N ARG A 75 -2.44 2.46 16.47
CA ARG A 75 -2.39 2.05 17.88
C ARG A 75 -0.99 2.20 18.48
N HIS A 76 0.05 1.97 17.68
CA HIS A 76 1.44 2.12 18.10
C HIS A 76 1.82 3.59 18.33
N ALA A 77 1.34 4.49 17.46
CA ALA A 77 1.54 5.93 17.57
C ALA A 77 0.24 6.68 17.18
N PRO A 78 -0.65 6.97 18.16
CA PRO A 78 -1.96 7.58 17.90
C PRO A 78 -1.92 9.04 17.43
N THR A 79 -0.76 9.69 17.49
CA THR A 79 -0.60 11.09 17.10
C THR A 79 0.62 11.25 16.19
N PRO A 80 0.50 11.90 15.02
CA PRO A 80 -0.74 12.37 14.40
C PRO A 80 -1.68 11.21 14.01
N SER A 81 -2.98 11.41 14.17
CA SER A 81 -4.00 10.38 13.92
C SER A 81 -4.28 10.24 12.43
N LEU A 82 -4.38 9.00 11.95
CA LEU A 82 -4.84 8.68 10.60
C LEU A 82 -6.38 8.72 10.47
N PHE A 83 -7.09 8.75 11.60
CA PHE A 83 -8.55 8.63 11.69
C PHE A 83 -9.13 9.69 12.64
N PRO A 84 -9.24 10.96 12.21
CA PRO A 84 -9.89 11.98 13.01
C PRO A 84 -11.31 11.56 13.43
N HIS A 85 -11.67 11.76 14.70
CA HIS A 85 -12.87 11.19 15.30
C HIS A 85 -14.17 11.60 14.57
N ASP A 86 -14.24 12.83 14.08
CA ASP A 86 -15.39 13.40 13.37
C ASP A 86 -15.56 12.87 11.94
N SER A 87 -14.55 12.21 11.37
CA SER A 87 -14.53 11.77 9.97
C SER A 87 -14.06 10.33 9.78
N ALA A 88 -13.83 9.56 10.85
CA ALA A 88 -13.26 8.21 10.79
C ALA A 88 -14.02 7.26 9.84
N GLY A 89 -15.36 7.33 9.81
CA GLY A 89 -16.16 6.55 8.87
C GLY A 89 -15.91 6.94 7.41
N LEU A 90 -15.94 8.23 7.11
CA LEU A 90 -15.68 8.76 5.76
C LEU A 90 -14.25 8.45 5.29
N VAL A 91 -13.26 8.63 6.18
CA VAL A 91 -11.85 8.28 5.92
C VAL A 91 -11.72 6.82 5.51
N ARG A 92 -12.34 5.90 6.27
CA ARG A 92 -12.27 4.46 5.98
C ARG A 92 -12.97 4.11 4.67
N THR A 93 -14.13 4.69 4.38
CA THR A 93 -14.85 4.45 3.13
C THR A 93 -14.04 4.92 1.93
N LEU A 94 -13.48 6.13 1.97
CA LEU A 94 -12.66 6.65 0.88
C LEU A 94 -11.36 5.86 0.72
N ALA A 95 -10.70 5.50 1.82
CA ALA A 95 -9.53 4.64 1.80
C ALA A 95 -9.80 3.27 1.16
N GLN A 96 -10.92 2.62 1.54
CA GLN A 96 -11.31 1.33 0.97
C GLN A 96 -11.55 1.43 -0.54
N TRP A 97 -12.29 2.45 -1.00
CA TRP A 97 -12.49 2.69 -2.44
C TRP A 97 -11.16 2.93 -3.16
N ALA A 98 -10.26 3.71 -2.55
CA ALA A 98 -8.98 4.05 -3.15
C ALA A 98 -8.05 2.83 -3.26
N ASP A 99 -7.97 2.00 -2.23
CA ASP A 99 -7.16 0.78 -2.18
C ASP A 99 -7.72 -0.36 -3.04
N SER A 100 -8.98 -0.26 -3.50
CA SER A 100 -9.62 -1.25 -4.35
C SER A 100 -9.87 -0.71 -5.75
N THR A 101 -10.94 0.05 -5.95
CA THR A 101 -11.38 0.55 -7.26
C THR A 101 -10.33 1.45 -7.89
N LEU A 102 -9.91 2.53 -7.22
CA LEU A 102 -8.94 3.48 -7.80
C LEU A 102 -7.61 2.77 -8.11
N PHE A 103 -7.13 1.92 -7.21
CA PHE A 103 -5.91 1.14 -7.44
C PHE A 103 -6.01 0.29 -8.71
N TRP A 104 -7.06 -0.52 -8.86
CA TRP A 104 -7.19 -1.39 -10.04
C TRP A 104 -7.42 -0.59 -11.33
N THR A 105 -8.10 0.55 -11.26
CA THR A 105 -8.23 1.49 -12.38
C THR A 105 -6.85 2.05 -12.78
N ALA A 106 -6.05 2.50 -11.82
CA ALA A 106 -4.69 3.01 -12.07
C ALA A 106 -3.77 1.93 -12.65
N ILE A 107 -3.85 0.69 -12.17
CA ILE A 107 -3.09 -0.43 -12.74
C ILE A 107 -3.57 -0.76 -14.16
N GLY A 108 -4.87 -0.76 -14.42
CA GLY A 108 -5.43 -0.96 -15.76
C GLY A 108 -4.91 0.08 -16.77
N TYR A 109 -4.82 1.34 -16.35
CA TYR A 109 -4.26 2.42 -17.15
C TYR A 109 -2.73 2.29 -17.33
N ALA A 110 -2.00 2.05 -16.25
CA ALA A 110 -0.54 1.95 -16.26
C ALA A 110 -0.03 0.76 -17.07
N PHE A 111 -0.78 -0.35 -17.14
CA PHE A 111 -0.36 -1.58 -17.83
C PHE A 111 -0.81 -1.63 -19.30
N GLN A 112 -1.23 -0.51 -19.88
CA GLN A 112 -1.40 -0.39 -21.32
C GLN A 112 -0.03 -0.54 -22.05
N PRO A 113 -0.02 -0.81 -23.38
CA PRO A 113 1.22 -1.12 -24.10
C PRO A 113 2.37 -0.11 -23.88
N ALA A 114 2.08 1.19 -23.92
CA ALA A 114 3.07 2.25 -23.70
C ALA A 114 3.65 2.20 -22.27
N GLY A 115 2.82 1.94 -21.26
CA GLY A 115 3.27 1.86 -19.88
C GLY A 115 4.07 0.59 -19.60
N MET A 116 3.66 -0.55 -20.17
CA MET A 116 4.46 -1.79 -20.12
C MET A 116 5.83 -1.60 -20.77
N GLN A 117 5.89 -0.90 -21.91
CA GLN A 117 7.14 -0.55 -22.57
C GLN A 117 8.01 0.36 -21.69
N ALA A 118 7.42 1.38 -21.06
CA ALA A 118 8.14 2.29 -20.17
C ALA A 118 8.71 1.59 -18.92
N MET A 119 7.96 0.66 -18.33
CA MET A 119 8.35 -0.03 -17.10
C MET A 119 9.29 -1.21 -17.33
N PHE A 120 9.08 -1.97 -18.41
CA PHE A 120 9.73 -3.26 -18.62
C PHE A 120 10.51 -3.36 -19.94
N GLY A 121 10.44 -2.37 -20.82
CA GLY A 121 11.02 -2.45 -22.17
C GLY A 121 12.55 -2.55 -22.23
N LYS A 122 13.25 -2.32 -21.10
CA LYS A 122 14.70 -2.51 -20.95
C LYS A 122 15.06 -3.84 -20.28
N LEU A 123 14.08 -4.58 -19.79
CA LEU A 123 14.32 -5.87 -19.15
C LEU A 123 14.32 -6.99 -20.20
N PRO A 124 15.06 -8.07 -19.96
CA PRO A 124 14.99 -9.25 -20.82
C PRO A 124 13.56 -9.82 -20.90
N PRO A 125 13.13 -10.35 -22.06
CA PRO A 125 11.76 -10.86 -22.25
C PRO A 125 11.32 -11.90 -21.21
N GLU A 126 12.23 -12.74 -20.73
CA GLU A 126 11.97 -13.76 -19.72
C GLU A 126 11.53 -13.14 -18.36
N HIS A 127 12.02 -11.94 -18.03
CA HIS A 127 11.61 -11.24 -16.81
C HIS A 127 10.19 -10.73 -16.92
N LEU A 128 9.83 -10.19 -18.08
CA LEU A 128 8.46 -9.74 -18.36
C LEU A 128 7.49 -10.93 -18.37
N GLN A 129 7.88 -12.06 -18.94
CA GLN A 129 7.09 -13.29 -18.93
C GLN A 129 6.88 -13.82 -17.51
N ALA A 130 7.93 -13.90 -16.70
CA ALA A 130 7.86 -14.33 -15.30
C ALA A 130 6.96 -13.41 -14.46
N PHE A 131 7.10 -12.09 -14.63
CA PHE A 131 6.24 -11.11 -13.99
C PHE A 131 4.78 -11.26 -14.41
N GLY A 132 4.51 -11.40 -15.71
CA GLY A 132 3.17 -11.61 -16.24
C GLY A 132 2.50 -12.87 -15.69
N ALA A 133 3.25 -13.98 -15.61
CA ALA A 133 2.78 -15.25 -15.05
C ALA A 133 2.48 -15.13 -13.55
N ASP A 134 3.37 -14.52 -12.77
CA ASP A 134 3.18 -14.30 -11.33
C ASP A 134 1.92 -13.44 -11.06
N ARG A 135 1.75 -12.34 -11.80
CA ARG A 135 0.56 -11.48 -11.65
C ARG A 135 -0.71 -12.14 -12.12
N ALA A 136 -0.66 -13.00 -13.14
CA ALA A 136 -1.81 -13.80 -13.55
C ALA A 136 -2.22 -14.79 -12.45
N ALA A 137 -1.26 -15.50 -11.85
CA ALA A 137 -1.52 -16.43 -10.74
C ALA A 137 -2.06 -15.71 -9.49
N MET A 138 -1.55 -14.51 -9.17
CA MET A 138 -2.03 -13.71 -8.04
C MET A 138 -3.46 -13.20 -8.23
N ARG A 139 -3.85 -12.86 -9.47
CA ARG A 139 -5.20 -12.38 -9.82
C ARG A 139 -6.22 -13.51 -9.83
N GLY A 140 -5.80 -14.75 -10.09
CA GLY A 140 -6.72 -15.86 -10.32
C GLY A 140 -7.69 -15.56 -11.47
N ASN A 141 -8.98 -15.81 -11.24
CA ASN A 141 -10.04 -15.64 -12.25
C ASN A 141 -10.63 -14.22 -12.29
N ALA A 142 -10.10 -13.26 -11.53
CA ALA A 142 -10.64 -11.90 -11.53
C ALA A 142 -10.43 -11.23 -12.92
N PRO A 143 -11.47 -10.57 -13.47
CA PRO A 143 -11.39 -9.94 -14.78
C PRO A 143 -10.36 -8.80 -14.78
N ARG A 144 -9.76 -8.54 -15.93
CA ARG A 144 -8.91 -7.35 -16.15
C ARG A 144 -9.82 -6.22 -16.61
N MET A 145 -9.65 -5.05 -16.02
CA MET A 145 -10.26 -3.83 -16.55
C MET A 145 -9.68 -3.55 -17.94
N ALA A 146 -10.54 -3.23 -18.90
CA ALA A 146 -10.10 -2.83 -20.24
C ALA A 146 -9.38 -1.48 -20.17
N VAL A 147 -8.37 -1.26 -21.04
CA VAL A 147 -7.59 -0.01 -21.04
C VAL A 147 -8.49 1.22 -21.27
N ALA A 148 -9.47 1.12 -22.18
CA ALA A 148 -10.42 2.21 -22.44
C ALA A 148 -11.26 2.55 -21.19
N GLU A 149 -11.77 1.52 -20.51
CA GLU A 149 -12.51 1.68 -19.25
C GLU A 149 -11.62 2.29 -18.15
N ALA A 150 -10.41 1.77 -17.99
CA ALA A 150 -9.46 2.30 -17.01
C ALA A 150 -9.11 3.77 -17.27
N THR A 151 -8.94 4.15 -18.54
CA THR A 151 -8.66 5.54 -18.94
C THR A 151 -9.84 6.46 -18.65
N ALA A 152 -11.05 6.05 -19.01
CA ALA A 152 -12.27 6.83 -18.77
C ALA A 152 -12.55 6.98 -17.27
N SER A 153 -12.54 5.87 -16.52
CA SER A 153 -12.73 5.86 -15.07
C SER A 153 -11.66 6.68 -14.35
N LEU A 154 -10.38 6.55 -14.73
CA LEU A 154 -9.31 7.33 -14.10
C LEU A 154 -9.50 8.83 -14.35
N THR A 155 -9.91 9.22 -15.55
CA THR A 155 -10.20 10.63 -15.90
C THR A 155 -11.29 11.20 -14.99
N GLU A 156 -12.38 10.45 -14.78
CA GLU A 156 -13.46 10.87 -13.87
C GLU A 156 -12.99 10.94 -12.41
N TYR A 157 -12.20 9.98 -11.96
CA TYR A 157 -11.71 9.96 -10.58
C TYR A 157 -10.74 11.10 -10.31
N LEU A 158 -9.91 11.49 -11.29
CA LEU A 158 -9.06 12.66 -11.18
C LEU A 158 -9.89 13.95 -11.03
N ASP A 159 -10.99 14.10 -11.78
CA ASP A 159 -11.91 15.24 -11.61
C ASP A 159 -12.54 15.25 -10.22
N ARG A 160 -12.97 14.11 -9.70
CA ARG A 160 -13.55 14.00 -8.35
C ARG A 160 -12.54 14.37 -7.26
N LEU A 161 -11.30 13.86 -7.37
CA LEU A 161 -10.23 14.15 -6.42
C LEU A 161 -9.76 15.61 -6.50
N GLU A 162 -9.71 16.19 -7.71
CA GLU A 162 -9.46 17.62 -7.92
C GLU A 162 -10.53 18.48 -7.22
N ASN A 163 -11.80 18.09 -7.32
CA ASN A 163 -12.92 18.79 -6.68
C ASN A 163 -12.85 18.73 -5.15
N MET A 164 -12.34 17.63 -4.58
CA MET A 164 -12.13 17.52 -3.12
C MET A 164 -11.13 18.57 -2.58
N LEU A 165 -10.30 19.14 -3.45
CA LEU A 165 -9.28 20.15 -3.09
C LEU A 165 -9.72 21.58 -3.47
N GLU A 166 -10.97 21.79 -3.92
CA GLU A 166 -11.47 23.10 -4.34
C GLU A 166 -11.56 24.12 -3.20
N ASP A 167 -11.79 23.67 -1.97
CA ASP A 167 -11.88 24.54 -0.79
C ASP A 167 -10.51 25.07 -0.32
N GLY A 168 -9.44 24.73 -1.03
CA GLY A 168 -8.07 25.18 -0.76
C GLY A 168 -7.39 24.47 0.40
N LYS A 169 -8.04 23.48 1.02
CA LYS A 169 -7.42 22.69 2.09
C LYS A 169 -6.25 21.86 1.56
N PRO A 170 -5.24 21.59 2.41
CA PRO A 170 -4.04 20.93 1.96
C PRO A 170 -4.19 19.42 1.74
N TYR A 171 -5.22 18.78 2.28
CA TYR A 171 -5.45 17.34 2.20
C TYR A 171 -6.91 17.05 1.87
N LEU A 172 -7.20 15.85 1.38
CA LEU A 172 -8.49 15.50 0.77
C LEU A 172 -9.69 15.74 1.70
N LEU A 173 -9.49 15.55 3.00
CA LEU A 173 -10.56 15.67 4.00
C LEU A 173 -10.30 16.76 5.04
N GLY A 174 -9.28 17.61 4.88
CA GLY A 174 -8.95 18.54 5.95
C GLY A 174 -7.60 19.22 5.89
N ALA A 175 -7.22 19.79 7.04
CA ALA A 175 -5.94 20.43 7.27
C ALA A 175 -4.79 19.44 7.52
N LEU A 176 -5.08 18.19 7.84
CA LEU A 176 -4.12 17.12 8.12
C LEU A 176 -4.38 15.92 7.21
N PRO A 177 -3.34 15.15 6.81
CA PRO A 177 -3.53 13.95 6.02
C PRO A 177 -4.20 12.87 6.87
N THR A 178 -5.11 12.12 6.26
CA THR A 178 -5.79 10.96 6.87
C THR A 178 -5.42 9.69 6.12
N LEU A 179 -5.88 8.52 6.58
CA LEU A 179 -5.68 7.28 5.82
C LEU A 179 -6.18 7.41 4.36
N ALA A 180 -7.23 8.20 4.11
CA ALA A 180 -7.74 8.42 2.76
C ALA A 180 -6.67 9.04 1.84
N ASP A 181 -5.90 10.01 2.32
CA ASP A 181 -4.81 10.61 1.56
C ASP A 181 -3.75 9.57 1.19
N PHE A 182 -3.32 8.74 2.15
CA PHE A 182 -2.33 7.70 1.90
C PHE A 182 -2.83 6.62 0.94
N SER A 183 -4.12 6.26 1.02
CA SER A 183 -4.75 5.30 0.10
C SER A 183 -4.97 5.85 -1.31
N VAL A 184 -5.25 7.15 -1.46
CA VAL A 184 -5.31 7.82 -2.79
C VAL A 184 -3.91 8.09 -3.33
N TYR A 185 -2.92 8.27 -2.46
CA TYR A 185 -1.56 8.62 -2.86
C TYR A 185 -0.93 7.52 -3.69
N HIS A 186 -0.97 6.27 -3.24
CA HIS A 186 -0.17 5.23 -3.88
C HIS A 186 -0.58 4.87 -5.32
N PRO A 187 -1.86 4.87 -5.74
CA PRO A 187 -2.23 4.69 -7.14
C PRO A 187 -1.81 5.90 -8.00
N VAL A 188 -1.97 7.13 -7.49
CA VAL A 188 -1.60 8.36 -8.21
C VAL A 188 -0.07 8.46 -8.35
N TRP A 189 0.67 8.16 -7.27
CA TRP A 189 2.13 8.01 -7.28
C TRP A 189 2.60 6.96 -8.26
N TYR A 190 1.88 5.84 -8.39
CA TYR A 190 2.25 4.82 -9.36
C TYR A 190 2.14 5.36 -10.80
N VAL A 191 1.02 5.99 -11.14
CA VAL A 191 0.79 6.59 -12.47
C VAL A 191 1.81 7.70 -12.76
N SER A 192 2.12 8.57 -11.79
CA SER A 192 3.07 9.67 -11.99
C SER A 192 4.49 9.20 -12.34
N ARG A 193 4.84 7.96 -11.96
CA ARG A 193 6.14 7.35 -12.25
C ARG A 193 6.21 6.63 -13.59
N VAL A 194 5.09 6.40 -14.28
CA VAL A 194 5.10 5.74 -15.58
C VAL A 194 5.37 6.77 -16.67
N GLN A 195 6.61 6.77 -17.17
CA GLN A 195 7.04 7.69 -18.24
C GLN A 195 6.11 7.60 -19.45
N GLY A 196 5.69 8.75 -19.97
CA GLY A 196 4.79 8.85 -21.12
C GLY A 196 3.29 8.68 -20.78
N LEU A 197 2.94 8.26 -19.57
CA LEU A 197 1.55 8.13 -19.12
C LEU A 197 1.17 9.09 -17.98
N SER A 198 2.16 9.74 -17.35
CA SER A 198 1.90 10.68 -16.25
C SER A 198 1.07 11.91 -16.66
N ALA A 199 1.03 12.26 -17.96
CA ALA A 199 0.32 13.43 -18.48
C ALA A 199 -1.20 13.39 -18.26
N ILE A 200 -1.79 12.21 -17.98
CA ILE A 200 -3.21 12.15 -17.58
C ILE A 200 -3.48 12.94 -16.29
N LEU A 201 -2.47 13.06 -15.42
CA LEU A 201 -2.57 13.78 -14.15
C LEU A 201 -2.62 15.31 -14.34
N ASP A 202 -2.23 15.84 -15.51
CA ASP A 202 -2.27 17.28 -15.82
C ASP A 202 -3.71 17.83 -15.79
N ARG A 203 -4.71 16.95 -15.85
CA ARG A 203 -6.13 17.27 -15.68
C ARG A 203 -6.48 17.74 -14.27
N ALA A 204 -5.70 17.34 -13.27
CA ALA A 204 -5.95 17.61 -11.85
C ALA A 204 -4.77 18.37 -11.22
N PRO A 205 -4.59 19.68 -11.52
CA PRO A 205 -3.45 20.46 -11.05
C PRO A 205 -3.39 20.66 -9.53
N LYS A 206 -4.53 20.76 -8.83
CA LYS A 206 -4.54 20.79 -7.35
C LYS A 206 -4.13 19.43 -6.81
N LEU A 207 -4.57 18.34 -7.44
CA LEU A 207 -4.14 17.00 -7.06
C LEU A 207 -2.63 16.79 -7.28
N LEU A 208 -2.04 17.34 -8.35
CA LEU A 208 -0.57 17.32 -8.55
C LEU A 208 0.17 18.09 -7.45
N THR A 209 -0.38 19.22 -7.02
CA THR A 209 0.17 19.99 -5.89
C THR A 209 0.06 19.19 -4.58
N TRP A 210 -1.08 18.54 -4.34
CA TRP A 210 -1.28 17.63 -3.22
C TRP A 210 -0.33 16.42 -3.27
N LEU A 211 -0.07 15.85 -4.45
CA LEU A 211 0.86 14.73 -4.65
C LEU A 211 2.29 15.13 -4.24
N GLY A 212 2.71 16.35 -4.59
CA GLY A 212 3.97 16.94 -4.13
C GLY A 212 4.05 17.00 -2.61
N ARG A 213 3.02 17.59 -1.97
CA ARG A 213 2.93 17.69 -0.51
C ARG A 213 2.95 16.33 0.19
N MET A 214 2.26 15.33 -0.36
CA MET A 214 2.30 13.97 0.17
C MET A 214 3.70 13.37 0.04
N THR A 215 4.38 13.58 -1.08
CA THR A 215 5.74 13.07 -1.32
C THR A 215 6.77 13.68 -0.35
N GLU A 216 6.61 14.96 0.01
CA GLU A 216 7.47 15.67 0.97
C GLU A 216 7.44 15.11 2.39
N ILE A 217 6.41 14.34 2.76
CA ILE A 217 6.33 13.66 4.07
C ILE A 217 7.55 12.74 4.28
N GLY A 218 8.04 12.12 3.22
CA GLY A 218 9.16 11.18 3.28
C GLY A 218 8.82 9.89 4.03
N HIS A 219 9.84 9.09 4.33
CA HIS A 219 9.69 7.71 4.83
C HIS A 219 10.20 7.49 6.26
N GLY A 220 10.50 8.56 6.99
CA GLY A 220 11.06 8.48 8.35
C GLY A 220 12.49 7.92 8.36
N THR A 221 12.87 7.26 9.45
CA THR A 221 14.22 6.69 9.63
C THR A 221 14.19 5.17 9.43
N ALA A 222 14.76 4.71 8.33
CA ALA A 222 14.83 3.29 7.98
C ALA A 222 16.25 2.75 8.16
N GLU A 223 16.37 1.59 8.83
CA GLU A 223 17.61 0.82 8.89
C GLU A 223 17.43 -0.50 8.14
N LYS A 224 18.35 -0.83 7.23
CA LYS A 224 18.28 -2.09 6.47
C LYS A 224 18.69 -3.27 7.34
N ILE A 225 17.89 -4.34 7.31
CA ILE A 225 18.25 -5.65 7.89
C ILE A 225 18.06 -6.76 6.85
N SER A 226 18.66 -7.93 7.06
CA SER A 226 18.43 -9.08 6.19
C SER A 226 17.09 -9.77 6.49
N SER A 227 16.57 -10.54 5.54
CA SER A 227 15.39 -11.38 5.76
C SER A 227 15.66 -12.47 6.81
N THR A 228 16.89 -12.97 6.89
CA THR A 228 17.33 -13.92 7.91
C THR A 228 17.35 -13.32 9.30
N ASP A 229 17.82 -12.07 9.47
CA ASP A 229 17.76 -11.38 10.77
C ASP A 229 16.30 -11.20 11.23
N ALA A 230 15.40 -10.85 10.30
CA ALA A 230 13.98 -10.71 10.59
C ALA A 230 13.35 -12.05 11.03
N LEU A 231 13.74 -13.17 10.42
CA LEU A 231 13.32 -14.51 10.82
C LEU A 231 13.86 -14.89 12.20
N ASP A 232 15.09 -14.54 12.51
CA ASP A 232 15.68 -14.81 13.83
C ASP A 232 15.03 -13.97 14.93
N ILE A 233 14.66 -12.71 14.63
CA ILE A 233 13.84 -11.87 15.52
C ILE A 233 12.47 -12.53 15.74
N CYS A 234 11.82 -13.04 14.70
CA CYS A 234 10.56 -13.76 14.84
C CYS A 234 10.69 -14.98 15.74
N ARG A 235 11.72 -15.82 15.50
CA ARG A 235 11.97 -17.06 16.25
C ARG A 235 12.28 -16.82 17.73
N SER A 236 12.98 -15.73 18.04
CA SER A 236 13.37 -15.36 19.41
C SER A 236 12.31 -14.54 20.15
N SER A 237 11.24 -14.14 19.48
CA SER A 237 10.13 -13.40 20.06
C SER A 237 8.99 -14.31 20.47
N THR A 238 8.15 -13.84 21.41
CA THR A 238 6.87 -14.47 21.73
C THR A 238 5.75 -13.64 21.09
N ALA A 239 4.77 -14.30 20.48
CA ALA A 239 3.60 -13.62 19.93
C ALA A 239 2.84 -12.90 21.06
N ARG A 240 2.27 -11.73 20.76
CA ARG A 240 1.59 -10.97 21.81
C ARG A 240 0.36 -11.73 22.31
N GLU A 241 0.08 -11.60 23.60
CA GLU A 241 -1.22 -11.97 24.12
C GLU A 241 -2.27 -10.97 23.61
N VAL A 242 -3.43 -11.48 23.21
CA VAL A 242 -4.54 -10.66 22.73
C VAL A 242 -5.55 -10.51 23.87
N ASP A 243 -5.46 -9.39 24.58
CA ASP A 243 -6.45 -9.00 25.59
C ASP A 243 -7.64 -8.30 24.91
N ALA A 244 -8.40 -9.07 24.15
CA ALA A 244 -9.64 -8.64 23.52
C ALA A 244 -10.63 -9.82 23.49
N PRO A 245 -11.94 -9.53 23.57
CA PRO A 245 -12.94 -10.59 23.44
C PRO A 245 -12.80 -11.27 22.08
N PHE A 246 -12.80 -12.60 22.08
CA PHE A 246 -12.94 -13.37 20.86
C PHE A 246 -14.37 -13.20 20.34
N ILE A 247 -14.50 -12.65 19.13
CA ILE A 247 -15.80 -12.41 18.49
C ILE A 247 -15.93 -13.39 17.33
N ASP A 248 -16.82 -14.37 17.48
CA ASP A 248 -17.16 -15.32 16.42
C ASP A 248 -18.46 -14.91 15.73
N LEU A 249 -18.35 -14.46 14.48
CA LEU A 249 -19.47 -14.18 13.58
C LEU A 249 -19.56 -15.18 12.43
N HIS A 250 -18.66 -16.17 12.39
CA HIS A 250 -18.48 -17.08 11.27
C HIS A 250 -18.72 -18.55 11.66
N GLY A 251 -18.97 -18.84 12.94
CA GLY A 251 -19.15 -20.19 13.46
C GLY A 251 -17.83 -20.96 13.53
N ILE A 252 -16.71 -20.27 13.75
CA ILE A 252 -15.36 -20.85 13.82
C ILE A 252 -14.80 -20.60 15.23
N ALA A 253 -14.62 -21.67 16.00
CA ALA A 253 -14.22 -21.56 17.39
C ALA A 253 -12.72 -21.24 17.55
N LEU A 254 -12.35 -20.60 18.67
CA LEU A 254 -10.94 -20.35 18.99
C LEU A 254 -10.18 -21.68 19.13
N GLY A 255 -9.17 -21.88 18.28
CA GLY A 255 -8.34 -23.10 18.25
C GLY A 255 -8.74 -24.14 17.20
N GLU A 256 -9.81 -23.89 16.44
CA GLU A 256 -10.21 -24.72 15.29
C GLU A 256 -9.13 -24.69 14.18
N ARG A 257 -8.95 -25.82 13.48
CA ARG A 257 -7.92 -26.01 12.42
C ARG A 257 -8.53 -26.47 11.12
#